data_AF-A0A8S1J0M7-F1
#
_entry.id   AF-A0A8S1J0M7-F1
#
_cell.length_a   1.000
_cell.length_b   1.000
_cell.length_c   1.000
_cell.angle_alpha   90.00
_cell.angle_beta   90.00
_cell.angle_gamma   90.00
#
_symmetry.space_group_name_H-M   'P 1'
#
loop_
_entity.id
_entity.type
_entity.pdbx_description
1 polymer ?
#
loop_
_entity_poly.entity_id
_entity_poly.type
_entity_poly.pdbx_seq_one_letter_code
_entity_poly.pdbx_strand_id
1 'polypeptide(L)'
;MLRTCVLFEQGIAIDEGQFFPDLVEFCLEATDRDGKTLYVAGLDGDFTRSPFSVNGTCQLLNLIPLADVVDKYLARCRYCASNAPFTFRTVKDDRAVLVGGADMYIPVCRKHYVKMWKELEAR
;
A
#
# COMPACT_ATOMS: atom_id res chain seq x y z
N MET A 1 15.56 -4.57 -3.19
CA MET A 1 14.81 -3.98 -2.07
C MET A 1 15.79 -3.13 -1.28
N LEU A 2 15.95 -1.87 -1.69
CA LEU A 2 16.83 -0.91 -1.01
C LEU A 2 16.09 -0.46 0.26
N ARG A 3 16.71 -0.69 1.42
CA ARG A 3 16.27 -0.17 2.71
C ARG A 3 16.46 1.35 2.69
N THR A 4 15.44 2.11 2.33
CA THR A 4 15.49 3.56 2.46
C THR A 4 14.73 3.96 3.71
N CYS A 5 15.40 3.84 4.86
CA CYS A 5 15.02 4.55 6.06
C CYS A 5 15.87 5.82 6.06
N VAL A 6 15.24 6.98 5.83
CA VAL A 6 15.95 8.26 5.91
C VAL A 6 15.80 8.77 7.33
N LEU A 7 16.92 8.88 8.03
CA LEU A 7 17.00 9.48 9.36
C LEU A 7 17.23 10.98 9.20
N PHE A 8 16.29 11.78 9.71
CA PHE A 8 16.52 13.19 10.00
C PHE A 8 16.61 13.33 11.52
N GLU A 9 17.14 14.45 12.04
CA GLU A 9 17.50 14.62 13.45
C GLU A 9 16.41 14.18 14.46
N GLN A 10 15.12 14.21 14.07
CA GLN A 10 13.96 13.82 14.89
C GLN A 10 12.93 12.92 14.17
N GLY A 11 13.19 12.45 12.95
CA GLY A 11 12.17 11.78 12.12
C GLY A 11 12.65 10.52 11.41
N ILE A 12 11.76 9.53 11.29
CA ILE A 12 11.96 8.27 10.56
C ILE A 12 10.91 8.15 9.46
N ALA A 13 11.35 7.96 8.21
CA ALA A 13 10.46 7.68 7.08
C ALA A 13 10.55 6.20 6.67
N ILE A 14 9.40 5.54 6.56
CA ILE A 14 9.24 4.15 6.14
C ILE A 14 8.45 4.13 4.84
N ASP A 15 9.07 3.65 3.78
CA ASP A 15 8.40 3.43 2.49
C ASP A 15 8.04 1.95 2.32
N GLU A 16 6.97 1.68 1.57
CA GLU A 16 6.45 0.33 1.32
C GLU A 16 6.14 -0.46 2.62
N GLY A 17 5.56 0.22 3.61
CA GLY A 17 5.26 -0.27 4.96
C GLY A 17 4.50 -1.60 5.00
N GLN A 18 3.67 -1.89 3.99
CA GLN A 18 2.90 -3.13 3.91
C GLN A 18 3.77 -4.40 3.85
N PHE A 19 5.06 -4.31 3.53
CA PHE A 19 5.98 -5.45 3.52
C PHE A 19 6.67 -5.73 4.85
N PHE A 20 6.53 -4.87 5.86
CA PHE A 20 7.18 -5.02 7.15
C PHE A 20 6.26 -5.76 8.13
N PRO A 21 6.58 -7.02 8.52
CA PRO A 21 5.72 -7.83 9.39
C PRO A 21 5.70 -7.32 10.85
N ASP A 22 6.69 -6.52 11.23
CA ASP A 22 6.95 -5.93 12.54
C ASP A 22 6.67 -4.42 12.56
N LEU A 23 6.03 -3.86 11.53
CA LEU A 23 5.86 -2.41 11.36
C LEU A 23 5.21 -1.75 12.58
N VAL A 24 4.14 -2.34 13.13
CA VAL A 24 3.43 -1.77 14.27
C VAL A 24 4.31 -1.73 15.52
N GLU A 25 5.03 -2.83 15.80
CA GLU A 25 5.94 -2.93 16.94
C GLU A 25 7.06 -1.88 16.81
N PHE A 26 7.69 -1.80 15.64
CA PHE A 26 8.71 -0.78 15.36
C PHE A 26 8.18 0.65 15.55
N CYS A 27 6.96 0.93 15.06
CA CYS A 27 6.38 2.26 15.17
C CYS A 27 6.17 2.65 16.64
N LEU A 28 5.60 1.74 17.45
CA LEU A 28 5.36 1.98 18.87
C LEU A 28 6.66 2.18 19.66
N GLU A 29 7.71 1.40 19.37
CA GLU A 29 9.02 1.62 20.00
C GLU A 29 9.59 2.99 19.65
N ALA A 30 9.59 3.34 18.36
CA ALA A 30 10.14 4.60 17.90
C ALA A 30 9.35 5.83 18.42
N THR A 31 8.03 5.78 18.49
CA THR A 31 7.21 6.90 18.98
C THR A 31 7.19 6.97 20.49
N ASP A 32 6.82 5.87 21.15
CA ASP A 32 6.43 5.90 22.57
C ASP A 32 7.65 5.83 23.49
N ARG A 33 8.74 5.19 23.05
CA ARG A 33 9.98 5.06 23.83
C ARG A 33 11.03 6.08 23.41
N ASP A 34 11.26 6.22 22.11
CA ASP A 34 12.36 7.03 21.57
C ASP A 34 11.96 8.46 21.19
N GLY A 35 10.66 8.79 21.25
CA GLY A 35 10.14 10.13 20.96
C GLY A 35 10.34 10.58 19.51
N LYS A 36 10.36 9.64 18.56
CA LYS A 36 10.56 9.91 17.13
C LYS A 36 9.25 10.26 16.44
N THR A 37 9.31 11.17 15.47
CA THR A 37 8.23 11.38 14.50
C THR A 37 8.34 10.37 13.37
N LEU A 38 7.26 9.67 13.04
CA LEU A 38 7.22 8.68 11.96
C LEU A 38 6.40 9.17 10.76
N TYR A 39 6.90 8.87 9.56
CA TYR A 39 6.14 8.98 8.31
C TYR A 39 6.13 7.61 7.65
N VAL A 40 4.95 7.00 7.52
CA VAL A 40 4.80 5.67 6.93
C VAL A 40 3.99 5.75 5.65
N ALA A 41 4.57 5.28 4.54
CA ALA A 41 3.91 5.16 3.25
C ALA A 41 3.76 3.68 2.88
N GLY A 42 2.67 3.35 2.19
CA GLY A 42 2.43 1.99 1.71
C GLY A 42 1.08 1.84 1.03
N LEU A 43 0.84 0.63 0.53
CA LEU A 43 -0.41 0.25 -0.13
C LEU A 43 -1.47 -0.20 0.89
N ASP A 44 -2.62 0.47 0.91
CA ASP A 44 -3.73 0.15 1.80
C ASP A 44 -4.47 -1.14 1.40
N GLY A 45 -4.42 -1.49 0.11
CA GLY A 45 -5.01 -2.72 -0.40
C GLY A 45 -4.18 -3.36 -1.51
N ASP A 46 -4.38 -4.66 -1.69
CA ASP A 46 -3.82 -5.44 -2.78
C ASP A 46 -4.60 -5.23 -4.09
N PHE A 47 -4.19 -5.96 -5.14
CA PHE A 47 -4.82 -5.89 -6.46
C PHE A 47 -6.27 -6.41 -6.49
N THR A 48 -6.73 -7.10 -5.45
CA THR A 48 -8.13 -7.57 -5.27
C THR A 48 -8.98 -6.57 -4.46
N ARG A 49 -8.36 -5.49 -3.97
CA ARG A 49 -8.91 -4.52 -3.00
C ARG A 49 -9.14 -5.11 -1.61
N SER A 50 -8.43 -6.18 -1.28
CA SER A 50 -8.36 -6.70 0.09
C SER A 50 -7.26 -5.96 0.86
N PRO A 51 -7.31 -5.91 2.20
CA PRO A 51 -6.18 -5.44 3.01
C PRO A 51 -4.86 -6.06 2.54
N PHE A 52 -3.83 -5.24 2.29
CA PHE A 52 -2.55 -5.77 1.85
C PHE A 52 -1.93 -6.57 3.01
N SER A 53 -1.92 -7.89 2.86
CA SER A 53 -1.52 -8.82 3.92
C SER A 53 -0.25 -9.57 3.53
N VAL A 54 0.75 -9.53 4.41
CA VAL A 54 1.97 -10.33 4.33
C VAL A 54 2.00 -11.27 5.53
N ASN A 55 2.17 -12.57 5.27
CA ASN A 55 2.15 -13.62 6.29
C ASN A 55 0.86 -13.63 7.15
N GLY A 56 -0.29 -13.27 6.56
CA GLY A 56 -1.58 -13.26 7.24
C GLY A 56 -1.84 -12.02 8.10
N THR A 57 -0.95 -11.03 8.08
CA THR A 57 -1.09 -9.79 8.86
C THR A 57 -1.10 -8.56 7.95
N CYS A 58 -1.96 -7.58 8.25
CA CYS A 58 -2.03 -6.31 7.55
C CYS A 58 -1.49 -5.20 8.46
N GLN A 59 -0.18 -5.12 8.59
CA GLN A 59 0.47 -4.22 9.55
C GLN A 59 0.24 -2.74 9.24
N LEU A 60 0.24 -2.36 7.95
CA LEU A 60 0.04 -0.97 7.55
C LEU A 60 -1.35 -0.44 8.00
N LEU A 61 -2.43 -1.19 7.77
CA LEU A 61 -3.76 -0.76 8.20
C LEU A 61 -3.93 -0.81 9.72
N ASN A 62 -3.18 -1.66 10.42
CA ASN A 62 -3.17 -1.71 11.89
C ASN A 62 -2.59 -0.43 12.51
N LEU A 63 -1.86 0.40 11.75
CA LEU A 63 -1.40 1.71 12.22
C LEU A 63 -2.51 2.77 12.26
N ILE A 64 -3.61 2.61 11.52
CA ILE A 64 -4.69 3.62 11.47
C ILE A 64 -5.18 4.08 12.85
N PRO A 65 -5.49 3.19 13.82
CA PRO A 65 -5.91 3.63 15.15
C PRO A 65 -4.79 4.23 16.01
N LEU A 66 -3.52 4.10 15.59
CA LEU A 66 -2.35 4.58 16.31
C LEU A 66 -1.78 5.87 15.69
N ALA A 67 -2.14 6.17 14.45
CA ALA A 67 -1.60 7.30 13.70
C ALA A 67 -2.31 8.62 14.06
N ASP A 68 -1.53 9.68 14.24
CA ASP A 68 -2.07 11.03 14.43
C ASP A 68 -2.76 11.56 13.17
N VAL A 69 -2.25 11.19 11.99
CA VAL A 69 -2.74 11.62 10.67
C VAL A 69 -2.72 10.45 9.69
N VAL A 70 -3.79 10.31 8.90
CA VAL A 70 -3.87 9.32 7.82
C VAL A 70 -4.37 9.98 6.55
N ASP A 71 -3.51 10.00 5.53
CA ASP A 71 -3.84 10.51 4.19
C ASP A 71 -3.91 9.37 3.17
N LYS A 72 -5.02 9.30 2.43
CA LYS A 72 -5.16 8.39 1.28
C LYS A 72 -4.92 9.13 -0.03
N TYR A 73 -3.75 8.91 -0.61
CA TYR A 73 -3.40 9.48 -1.90
C TYR A 73 -4.12 8.77 -3.07
N LEU A 74 -4.48 9.55 -4.09
CA LEU A 74 -5.21 9.08 -5.26
C LEU A 74 -4.35 9.28 -6.50
N ALA A 75 -4.20 8.22 -7.29
CA ALA A 75 -3.57 8.30 -8.60
C ALA A 75 -4.55 8.88 -9.65
N ARG A 76 -4.11 8.96 -10.90
CA ARG A 76 -4.97 9.29 -12.05
C ARG A 76 -5.31 8.01 -12.81
N CYS A 77 -6.60 7.78 -13.05
CA CYS A 77 -7.07 6.59 -13.72
C CYS A 77 -6.51 6.50 -15.14
N ARG A 78 -5.95 5.34 -15.49
CA ARG A 78 -5.36 5.09 -16.81
C ARG A 78 -6.33 5.33 -17.98
N TYR A 79 -7.65 5.18 -17.78
CA TYR A 79 -8.64 5.21 -18.85
C TYR A 79 -9.43 6.51 -18.97
N CYS A 80 -9.72 7.18 -17.85
CA CYS A 80 -10.54 8.40 -17.85
C CYS A 80 -9.91 9.57 -17.12
N ALA A 81 -8.65 9.43 -16.71
CA ALA A 81 -7.91 10.38 -15.90
C ALA A 81 -8.53 10.73 -14.55
N SER A 82 -9.77 10.38 -14.19
CA SER A 82 -10.36 10.67 -12.87
C SER A 82 -9.55 10.07 -11.71
N ASN A 83 -9.86 10.47 -10.48
CA ASN A 83 -9.21 9.89 -9.29
C ASN A 83 -9.27 8.35 -9.29
N ALA A 84 -8.11 7.73 -9.04
CA ALA A 84 -7.91 6.30 -9.04
C ALA A 84 -7.40 5.83 -7.67
N PRO A 85 -8.29 5.29 -6.82
CA PRO A 85 -7.94 4.77 -5.50
C PRO A 85 -7.49 3.30 -5.52
N PHE A 86 -7.42 2.66 -6.69
CA PHE A 86 -7.15 1.22 -6.81
C PHE A 86 -6.03 0.93 -7.80
N THR A 87 -5.28 -0.13 -7.49
CA THR A 87 -4.29 -0.73 -8.38
C THR A 87 -4.89 -2.00 -8.99
N PHE A 88 -4.92 -2.09 -10.31
CA PHE A 88 -5.40 -3.28 -11.01
C PHE A 88 -4.23 -4.04 -11.62
N ARG A 89 -4.15 -5.35 -11.38
CA ARG A 89 -3.14 -6.24 -11.97
C ARG A 89 -3.60 -6.68 -13.37
N THR A 90 -2.77 -6.44 -14.38
CA THR A 90 -3.09 -6.73 -15.79
C THR A 90 -2.59 -8.10 -16.26
N VAL A 91 -1.66 -8.71 -15.53
CA VAL A 91 -1.11 -10.04 -15.80
C VAL A 91 -1.88 -11.12 -15.03
N LYS A 92 -2.12 -12.27 -15.65
CA LYS A 92 -2.65 -13.47 -14.97
C LYS A 92 -1.49 -14.13 -14.20
N ASP A 93 -1.40 -13.84 -12.90
CA ASP A 93 -0.44 -14.45 -11.98
C ASP A 93 -1.08 -14.53 -10.59
N ASP A 94 -1.05 -15.72 -9.98
CA ASP A 94 -1.75 -16.04 -8.73
C ASP A 94 -0.93 -15.69 -7.48
N ARG A 95 0.30 -15.19 -7.63
CA ARG A 95 1.14 -14.81 -6.49
C ARG A 95 0.58 -13.58 -5.77
N ALA A 96 0.41 -13.66 -4.46
CA ALA A 96 -0.05 -12.53 -3.65
C ALA A 96 0.91 -11.32 -3.76
N VAL A 97 2.21 -11.58 -3.61
CA VAL A 97 3.28 -10.59 -3.81
C VAL A 97 3.95 -10.84 -5.15
N LEU A 98 3.76 -9.92 -6.08
CA LEU A 98 4.46 -9.87 -7.34
C LEU A 98 5.13 -8.49 -7.44
N VAL A 99 6.45 -8.47 -7.38
CA VAL A 99 7.22 -7.23 -7.53
C VAL A 99 7.23 -6.89 -9.02
N GLY A 100 6.59 -5.78 -9.36
CA GLY A 100 6.44 -5.30 -10.74
C GLY A 100 6.02 -3.85 -10.75
N GLY A 101 6.16 -3.19 -11.91
CA GLY A 101 5.86 -1.77 -12.05
C GLY A 101 4.62 -1.53 -12.92
N ALA A 102 4.70 -0.48 -13.73
CA ALA A 102 3.64 -0.06 -14.64
C ALA A 102 3.34 -1.08 -15.77
N ASP A 103 4.20 -2.06 -15.96
CA ASP A 103 4.04 -3.19 -16.89
C ASP A 103 3.05 -4.23 -16.37
N MET A 104 2.89 -4.35 -15.05
CA MET A 104 2.01 -5.34 -14.42
C MET A 104 0.79 -4.70 -13.76
N TYR A 105 0.90 -3.44 -13.34
CA TYR A 105 -0.10 -2.76 -12.53
C TYR A 105 -0.51 -1.43 -13.13
N ILE A 106 -1.81 -1.13 -13.09
CA ILE A 106 -2.35 0.16 -13.54
C ILE A 106 -3.27 0.81 -12.49
N PRO A 107 -3.19 2.14 -12.30
CA PRO A 107 -4.13 2.85 -11.44
C PRO A 107 -5.50 2.99 -12.12
N VAL A 108 -6.56 2.60 -11.44
CA VAL A 108 -7.93 2.64 -11.97
C VAL A 108 -8.94 3.23 -11.00
N CYS A 109 -9.93 3.94 -11.55
CA CYS A 109 -11.10 4.35 -10.78
C CYS A 109 -12.05 3.15 -10.57
N ARG A 110 -13.02 3.32 -9.66
CA ARG A 110 -14.00 2.26 -9.32
C ARG A 110 -14.72 1.66 -10.53
N LYS A 111 -15.16 2.52 -11.46
CA LYS A 111 -15.87 2.11 -12.69
C LYS A 111 -15.01 1.17 -13.53
N HIS A 112 -13.76 1.55 -13.79
CA HIS A 112 -12.86 0.75 -14.63
C HIS A 112 -12.39 -0.51 -13.91
N TYR A 113 -12.14 -0.47 -12.60
CA TYR A 113 -11.84 -1.67 -11.82
C TYR A 113 -12.95 -2.72 -11.97
N VAL A 114 -14.21 -2.35 -11.69
CA VAL A 114 -15.35 -3.28 -11.73
C VAL A 114 -15.57 -3.83 -13.15
N LYS A 115 -15.42 -2.98 -14.17
CA LYS A 115 -15.54 -3.41 -15.58
C LYS A 115 -14.50 -4.48 -15.91
N MET A 116 -13.23 -4.21 -15.64
CA MET A 116 -12.13 -5.11 -15.98
C MET A 116 -12.15 -6.39 -15.15
N TRP A 117 -12.59 -6.31 -13.88
CA TRP A 117 -12.74 -7.48 -13.02
C TRP A 117 -13.77 -8.46 -13.60
N LYS A 118 -14.93 -7.97 -14.04
CA LYS A 118 -15.95 -8.79 -14.71
C LYS A 118 -15.42 -9.42 -16.01
N GLU A 119 -14.62 -8.68 -16.77
CA GLU A 119 -13.99 -9.19 -17.99
C GLU A 119 -12.93 -10.28 -17.69
N LEU A 120 -12.26 -10.25 -16.54
CA LEU A 120 -11.37 -11.31 -16.10
C LEU A 120 -12.13 -12.56 -15.64
N GLU A 121 -13.19 -12.41 -14.85
CA GLU A 121 -14.02 -13.52 -14.36
C GLU A 121 -14.74 -14.27 -15.50
N ALA A 122 -15.02 -13.57 -16.60
CA ALA A 122 -15.64 -14.15 -17.79
C ALA A 122 -14.65 -14.91 -18.71
N ARG A 123 -13.35 -14.95 -18.37
CA ARG A 123 -12.27 -15.56 -19.19
C ARG A 123 -11.61 -16.77 -18.52
#